data_AF-A0A8H4WAP0-F1
#
_entry.id   AF-A0A8H4WAP0-F1
#
_cell.length_a   1.000
_cell.length_b   1.000
_cell.length_c   1.000
_cell.angle_alpha   90.00
_cell.angle_beta   90.00
_cell.angle_gamma   90.00
#
_symmetry.space_group_name_H-M   'P 1'
#
loop_
_entity.id
_entity.type
_entity.pdbx_description
1 polymer ?
#
loop_
_entity_poly.entity_id
_entity_poly.type
_entity_poly.pdbx_seq_one_letter_code
_entity_poly.pdbx_strand_id
1 'polypeptide(L)'
;MRLTSILVAALGSLAAAAELGIEVTHAVECTRKTTNGDGVAMHYRGTLQSDGSEFDSSYKRKAPLTFKLGTGRVIKGWDQGLLDMCIGEKRTLTIPPEFGYGNRGVGPIPGGATLVFETELVGIDGVKDEL
;
A
#
# COMPACT_ATOMS: atom_id res chain seq x y z
N MET A 1 13.11 9.46 61.43
CA MET A 1 12.26 8.58 60.62
C MET A 1 12.21 9.14 59.21
N ARG A 2 13.01 8.60 58.29
CA ARG A 2 13.18 9.09 56.91
C ARG A 2 12.40 8.16 55.98
N LEU A 3 11.37 8.67 55.31
CA LEU A 3 10.66 7.96 54.24
C LEU A 3 10.51 8.94 53.08
N THR A 4 11.50 8.98 52.21
CA THR A 4 11.44 9.66 50.92
C THR A 4 10.74 8.74 49.93
N SER A 5 9.50 9.07 49.55
CA SER A 5 8.76 8.37 48.51
C SER A 5 9.36 8.68 47.14
N ILE A 6 9.83 7.65 46.45
CA ILE A 6 10.27 7.72 45.05
C ILE A 6 9.05 7.44 44.18
N LEU A 7 8.58 8.47 43.47
CA LEU A 7 7.57 8.33 42.43
C LEU A 7 8.29 7.88 41.15
N VAL A 8 8.17 6.61 40.78
CA VAL A 8 8.69 6.11 39.49
C VAL A 8 7.67 6.48 38.42
N ALA A 9 7.98 7.48 37.60
CA ALA A 9 7.23 7.76 36.39
C ALA A 9 7.63 6.75 35.31
N ALA A 10 6.71 5.84 34.97
CA ALA A 10 6.87 4.96 33.82
C ALA A 10 6.71 5.79 32.53
N LEU A 11 7.83 6.04 31.84
CA LEU A 11 7.83 6.57 30.47
C LEU A 11 7.32 5.48 29.53
N GLY A 12 6.03 5.52 29.22
CA GLY A 12 5.46 4.72 28.14
C GLY A 12 6.06 5.18 26.81
N SER A 13 6.71 4.28 26.07
CA SER A 13 7.18 4.55 24.72
C SER A 13 5.99 4.71 23.78
N LEU A 14 5.75 5.92 23.25
CA LEU A 14 4.92 6.10 22.07
C LEU A 14 5.76 5.65 20.85
N ALA A 15 5.67 4.38 20.48
CA ALA A 15 5.90 4.03 19.09
C ALA A 15 4.69 4.54 18.30
N ALA A 16 4.87 5.57 17.48
CA ALA A 16 3.88 5.93 16.48
C ALA A 16 3.75 4.72 15.53
N ALA A 17 2.58 4.09 15.49
CA ALA A 17 2.29 3.10 14.48
C ALA A 17 2.38 3.79 13.12
N ALA A 18 3.17 3.25 12.18
CA ALA A 18 3.27 3.84 10.87
C ALA A 18 1.97 3.51 10.11
N GLU A 19 1.24 4.55 9.71
CA GLU A 19 -0.03 4.39 9.00
C GLU A 19 0.22 4.16 7.51
N LEU A 20 -0.72 3.47 6.85
CA LEU A 20 -0.73 3.34 5.40
C LEU A 20 -0.99 4.71 4.77
N GLY A 21 -0.01 5.24 4.03
CA GLY A 21 -0.17 6.48 3.29
C GLY A 21 -0.87 6.24 1.95
N ILE A 22 -1.97 6.94 1.69
CA ILE A 22 -2.72 6.87 0.44
C ILE A 22 -2.85 8.29 -0.12
N GLU A 23 -2.21 8.55 -1.25
CA GLU A 23 -2.30 9.82 -1.96
C GLU A 23 -2.91 9.61 -3.34
N VAL A 24 -4.01 10.30 -3.64
CA VAL A 24 -4.62 10.28 -4.98
C VAL A 24 -3.89 11.29 -5.86
N THR A 25 -3.14 10.79 -6.83
CA THR A 25 -2.31 11.62 -7.73
C THR A 25 -3.02 11.96 -9.04
N HIS A 26 -4.00 11.15 -9.43
CA HIS A 26 -4.91 11.45 -10.52
C HIS A 26 -6.30 10.92 -10.17
N ALA A 27 -7.22 11.83 -9.83
CA ALA A 27 -8.59 11.49 -9.51
C ALA A 27 -9.42 11.31 -10.80
N VAL A 28 -10.31 10.31 -10.78
CA VAL A 28 -11.31 10.07 -11.82
C VAL A 28 -12.66 9.94 -11.14
N GLU A 29 -13.69 10.59 -11.69
CA GLU A 29 -15.06 10.41 -11.23
C GLU A 29 -15.71 9.26 -12.01
N CYS A 30 -16.38 8.35 -11.30
CA CYS A 30 -17.05 7.21 -11.90
C CYS A 30 -18.20 6.72 -11.04
N THR A 31 -19.14 6.00 -11.65
CA THR A 31 -20.26 5.38 -10.94
C THR A 31 -19.87 4.06 -10.28
N ARG A 32 -18.91 3.32 -10.86
CA ARG A 32 -18.43 2.03 -10.36
C ARG A 32 -17.00 2.10 -9.86
N LYS A 33 -16.84 2.14 -8.52
CA LYS A 33 -15.54 2.12 -7.82
C LYS A 33 -15.16 0.74 -7.34
N THR A 34 -13.86 0.41 -7.23
CA THR A 34 -13.38 -0.89 -6.71
C THR A 34 -13.94 -1.23 -5.33
N THR A 35 -14.25 -2.52 -5.14
CA THR A 35 -14.75 -3.08 -3.88
C THR A 35 -14.08 -4.42 -3.58
N ASN A 36 -14.21 -4.89 -2.33
CA ASN A 36 -13.69 -6.19 -1.93
C ASN A 36 -14.25 -7.32 -2.81
N GLY A 37 -13.37 -8.20 -3.29
CA GLY A 37 -13.71 -9.34 -4.13
C GLY A 37 -13.61 -9.09 -5.63
N ASP A 38 -13.49 -7.83 -6.06
CA ASP A 38 -13.31 -7.48 -7.47
C ASP A 38 -12.04 -8.10 -8.05
N GLY A 39 -12.14 -8.60 -9.28
CA GLY A 39 -10.96 -8.83 -10.11
C GLY A 39 -10.51 -7.49 -10.68
N VAL A 40 -9.27 -7.09 -10.39
CA VAL A 40 -8.72 -5.80 -10.81
C VAL A 40 -7.43 -5.99 -11.59
N ALA A 41 -7.18 -5.11 -12.55
CA ALA A 41 -5.93 -5.01 -13.27
C ALA A 41 -5.22 -3.70 -12.92
N MET A 42 -4.00 -3.79 -12.39
CA MET A 42 -3.23 -2.64 -11.92
C MET A 42 -1.92 -2.51 -12.69
N HIS A 43 -1.66 -1.31 -13.20
CA HIS A 43 -0.31 -0.88 -13.48
C HIS A 43 0.32 -0.30 -12.21
N TYR A 44 1.62 -0.52 -12.06
CA TYR A 44 2.40 -0.03 -10.94
C TYR A 44 3.90 0.04 -11.21
N ARG A 45 4.56 0.83 -10.37
CA ARG A 45 6.00 0.88 -10.12
C ARG A 45 6.24 0.90 -8.61
N GLY A 46 7.09 -0.01 -8.12
CA GLY A 46 7.43 -0.16 -6.71
C GLY A 46 8.89 0.18 -6.42
N THR A 47 9.11 1.07 -5.44
CA THR A 47 10.44 1.52 -5.00
C THR A 47 10.62 1.42 -3.49
N LEU A 48 11.87 1.31 -3.04
CA LEU A 48 12.22 1.44 -1.62
C LEU A 48 12.19 2.92 -1.23
N GLN A 49 11.53 3.26 -0.13
CA GLN A 49 11.49 4.64 0.36
C GLN A 49 12.89 5.17 0.75
N SER A 50 13.78 4.28 1.20
CA SER A 50 15.10 4.63 1.73
C SER A 50 16.04 5.25 0.70
N ASP A 51 15.99 4.79 -0.55
CA ASP A 51 16.93 5.19 -1.60
C ASP A 51 16.28 5.39 -2.98
N GLY A 52 14.96 5.18 -3.10
CA GLY A 52 14.22 5.30 -4.35
C GLY A 52 14.49 4.17 -5.35
N SER A 53 15.25 3.15 -4.97
CA SER A 53 15.58 2.03 -5.86
C SER A 53 14.32 1.26 -6.24
N GLU A 54 14.16 1.02 -7.55
CA GLU A 54 13.02 0.24 -8.06
C GLU A 54 13.28 -1.24 -7.89
N PHE A 55 12.38 -1.92 -7.17
CA PHE A 55 12.45 -3.37 -6.99
C PHE A 55 11.53 -4.12 -7.97
N ASP A 56 10.46 -3.49 -8.44
CA ASP A 56 9.52 -4.11 -9.37
C ASP A 56 8.68 -3.09 -10.16
N SER A 57 8.29 -3.43 -11.38
CA SER A 57 7.45 -2.59 -12.24
C SER A 57 6.68 -3.41 -13.28
N SER A 58 5.37 -3.21 -13.33
CA SER A 58 4.50 -3.80 -14.37
C SER A 58 4.84 -3.29 -15.78
N TYR A 59 5.30 -2.04 -15.91
CA TYR A 59 5.64 -1.43 -17.20
C TYR A 59 6.86 -2.11 -17.84
N LYS A 60 7.83 -2.55 -17.02
CA LYS A 60 8.97 -3.37 -17.50
C LYS A 60 8.53 -4.69 -18.11
N ARG A 61 7.42 -5.26 -17.63
CA ARG A 61 6.81 -6.49 -18.15
C ARG A 61 5.78 -6.24 -19.26
N LYS A 62 5.43 -4.98 -19.54
CA LYS A 62 4.41 -4.56 -20.51
C LYS A 62 3.03 -5.19 -20.28
N ALA A 63 2.72 -5.56 -19.03
CA ALA A 63 1.48 -6.20 -18.66
C ALA A 63 1.06 -5.80 -17.23
N PRO A 64 -0.21 -5.39 -17.01
CA PRO A 64 -0.74 -5.16 -15.67
C PRO A 64 -0.67 -6.41 -14.79
N LEU A 65 -0.69 -6.20 -13.47
CA LEU A 65 -0.91 -7.27 -12.51
C LEU A 65 -2.41 -7.43 -12.26
N THR A 66 -2.91 -8.66 -12.45
CA THR A 66 -4.31 -9.00 -12.17
C THR A 66 -4.43 -9.81 -10.89
N PHE A 67 -5.34 -9.43 -10.01
CA PHE A 67 -5.60 -10.12 -8.74
C PHE A 67 -7.01 -9.83 -8.22
N LYS A 68 -7.42 -10.57 -7.18
CA LYS A 68 -8.68 -10.31 -6.46
C LYS A 68 -8.44 -9.38 -5.27
N LEU A 69 -9.02 -8.20 -5.32
CA LEU A 69 -8.84 -7.15 -4.31
C LEU A 69 -9.48 -7.52 -2.97
N GLY A 70 -8.79 -7.25 -1.85
CA GLY A 70 -9.37 -7.38 -0.51
C GLY A 70 -9.49 -8.84 -0.04
N THR A 71 -8.75 -9.76 -0.65
CA THR A 71 -8.84 -11.21 -0.36
C THR A 71 -7.57 -11.80 0.25
N GLY A 72 -6.60 -10.96 0.64
CA GLY A 72 -5.32 -11.39 1.20
C GLY A 72 -4.38 -12.01 0.16
N ARG A 73 -4.61 -11.72 -1.13
CA ARG A 73 -3.81 -12.26 -2.25
C ARG A 73 -2.61 -11.39 -2.61
N VAL A 74 -2.58 -10.16 -2.12
CA VAL A 74 -1.48 -9.19 -2.21
C VAL A 74 -1.16 -8.67 -0.82
N ILE A 75 -0.14 -7.82 -0.70
CA ILE A 75 0.22 -7.19 0.59
C ILE A 75 -0.95 -6.35 1.13
N LYS A 76 -1.07 -6.24 2.46
CA LYS A 76 -2.20 -5.58 3.12
C LYS A 76 -2.38 -4.12 2.66
N GLY A 77 -1.28 -3.42 2.40
CA GLY A 77 -1.32 -2.04 1.92
C GLY A 77 -2.00 -1.89 0.56
N TRP A 78 -1.92 -2.90 -0.31
CA TRP A 78 -2.65 -2.91 -1.57
C TRP A 78 -4.12 -3.26 -1.36
N ASP A 79 -4.41 -4.28 -0.56
CA ASP A 79 -5.80 -4.69 -0.26
C ASP A 79 -6.62 -3.55 0.37
N GLN A 80 -5.97 -2.68 1.16
CA GLN A 80 -6.61 -1.52 1.79
C GLN A 80 -6.51 -0.24 0.94
N GLY A 81 -5.36 0.02 0.32
CA GLY A 81 -5.07 1.27 -0.37
C GLY A 81 -5.72 1.42 -1.75
N LEU A 82 -6.21 0.32 -2.33
CA LEU A 82 -6.79 0.28 -3.68
C LEU A 82 -8.31 0.14 -3.72
N LEU A 83 -8.97 0.25 -2.56
CA LEU A 83 -10.43 0.34 -2.46
C LEU A 83 -10.93 1.72 -2.91
N ASP A 84 -12.18 1.77 -3.35
CA ASP A 84 -12.86 3.00 -3.77
C ASP A 84 -12.14 3.76 -4.91
N MET A 85 -11.46 3.03 -5.80
CA MET A 85 -10.80 3.57 -7.00
C MET A 85 -11.71 3.53 -8.23
N CYS A 86 -11.60 4.55 -9.07
CA CYS A 86 -12.17 4.55 -10.41
C CYS A 86 -11.17 4.03 -11.46
N ILE A 87 -11.64 3.38 -12.52
CA ILE A 87 -10.77 2.99 -13.64
C ILE A 87 -10.12 4.25 -14.23
N GLY A 88 -8.81 4.21 -14.44
CA GLY A 88 -7.97 5.35 -14.83
C GLY A 88 -7.35 6.11 -13.66
N GLU A 89 -7.88 5.97 -12.44
CA GLU A 89 -7.36 6.65 -11.24
C GLU A 89 -5.94 6.20 -10.91
N LYS A 90 -5.13 7.16 -10.44
CA LYS A 90 -3.74 6.91 -10.00
C LYS A 90 -3.56 7.29 -8.55
N ARG A 91 -2.79 6.46 -7.83
CA ARG A 91 -2.45 6.68 -6.42
C ARG A 91 -0.99 6.40 -6.16
N THR A 92 -0.41 7.17 -5.24
CA THR A 92 0.84 6.83 -4.57
C THR A 92 0.52 6.22 -3.22
N LEU A 93 0.95 4.98 -2.99
CA LEU A 93 0.84 4.29 -1.70
C LEU A 93 2.20 4.26 -1.01
N THR A 94 2.27 4.79 0.21
CA THR A 94 3.42 4.61 1.10
C THR A 94 3.07 3.53 2.11
N ILE A 95 3.76 2.38 2.01
CA ILE A 95 3.39 1.14 2.69
C ILE A 95 4.48 0.78 3.70
N PRO A 96 4.25 1.03 5.00
CA PRO A 96 5.10 0.56 6.08
C PRO A 96 5.22 -0.97 6.10
N PRO A 97 6.29 -1.54 6.69
CA PRO A 97 6.54 -2.98 6.67
C PRO A 97 5.38 -3.83 7.22
N GLU A 98 4.63 -3.35 8.22
CA GLU A 98 3.46 -4.01 8.78
C GLU A 98 2.29 -4.21 7.79
N PHE A 99 2.22 -3.35 6.76
CA PHE A 99 1.30 -3.44 5.64
C PHE A 99 1.94 -4.06 4.38
N GLY A 100 3.26 -4.24 4.38
CA GLY A 100 4.07 -4.79 3.31
C GLY A 100 4.61 -6.19 3.62
N TYR A 101 5.93 -6.36 3.50
CA TYR A 101 6.63 -7.65 3.66
C TYR A 101 7.23 -7.87 5.05
N GLY A 102 6.91 -7.02 6.02
CA GLY A 102 7.32 -7.13 7.41
C GLY A 102 8.85 -7.12 7.60
N ASN A 103 9.27 -7.59 8.77
CA ASN A 103 10.69 -7.64 9.17
C ASN A 103 11.49 -8.71 8.42
N ARG A 104 10.83 -9.61 7.68
CA ARG A 104 11.51 -10.67 6.93
C ARG A 104 11.97 -10.19 5.55
N GLY A 105 11.23 -9.28 4.92
CA GLY A 105 11.48 -8.88 3.53
C GLY A 105 11.21 -10.01 2.54
N VAL A 106 11.49 -9.76 1.26
CA VAL A 106 11.34 -10.75 0.18
C VAL A 106 12.19 -10.36 -1.04
N GLY A 107 12.94 -11.31 -1.59
CA GLY A 107 13.76 -11.08 -2.79
C GLY A 107 14.67 -9.83 -2.64
N PRO A 108 14.53 -8.81 -3.50
CA PRO A 108 15.32 -7.57 -3.40
C PRO A 108 14.87 -6.59 -2.31
N ILE A 109 13.75 -6.87 -1.62
CA ILE A 109 13.16 -5.99 -0.60
C ILE A 109 13.71 -6.37 0.79
N PRO A 110 14.46 -5.48 1.47
CA PRO A 110 14.96 -5.74 2.81
C PRO A 110 13.83 -5.88 3.84
N GLY A 111 14.11 -6.59 4.93
CA GLY A 111 13.22 -6.63 6.09
C GLY A 111 13.06 -5.25 6.73
N GLY A 112 11.83 -4.91 7.12
CA GLY A 112 11.51 -3.61 7.74
C GLY A 112 11.46 -2.44 6.75
N ALA A 113 11.53 -2.70 5.44
CA ALA A 113 11.48 -1.65 4.44
C ALA A 113 10.07 -1.04 4.31
N THR A 114 10.01 0.29 4.22
CA THR A 114 8.85 1.02 3.72
C THR A 114 8.91 1.07 2.19
N LEU A 115 7.77 0.78 1.56
CA LEU A 115 7.64 0.72 0.11
C LEU A 115 6.86 1.93 -0.39
N VAL A 116 7.21 2.42 -1.57
CA VAL A 116 6.42 3.42 -2.30
C VAL A 116 5.93 2.77 -3.59
N PHE A 117 4.62 2.81 -3.81
CA PHE A 117 4.01 2.33 -5.04
C PHE A 117 3.29 3.45 -5.77
N GLU A 118 3.71 3.73 -6.98
CA GLU A 118 2.93 4.50 -7.95
C GLU A 118 2.01 3.52 -8.66
N THR A 119 0.70 3.72 -8.62
CA THR A 119 -0.31 2.77 -9.09
C THR A 119 -1.33 3.42 -10.02
N GLU A 120 -1.88 2.64 -10.94
CA GLU A 120 -2.91 3.04 -11.90
C GLU A 120 -3.90 1.89 -12.07
N LEU A 121 -5.19 2.14 -11.79
CA LEU A 121 -6.24 1.15 -12.03
C LEU A 121 -6.58 1.11 -13.51
N VAL A 122 -6.35 -0.04 -14.13
CA VAL A 122 -6.51 -0.24 -15.58
C VAL A 122 -7.84 -0.91 -15.92
N GLY A 123 -8.43 -1.65 -14.98
CA GLY A 123 -9.72 -2.29 -15.22
C GLY A 123 -10.27 -3.02 -14.01
N ILE A 124 -11.59 -3.22 -14.04
CA ILE A 124 -12.36 -4.05 -13.10
C ILE A 124 -13.08 -5.12 -13.94
N ASP A 125 -12.93 -6.38 -13.58
CA ASP A 125 -13.52 -7.50 -14.31
C ASP A 125 -15.05 -7.32 -14.46
N GLY A 126 -15.54 -7.36 -15.70
CA GLY A 126 -16.96 -7.21 -16.02
C GLY A 126 -17.47 -5.75 -16.05
N VAL A 127 -16.60 -4.76 -15.83
CA VAL A 127 -16.92 -3.34 -15.99
C VAL A 127 -16.33 -2.85 -17.30
N LYS A 128 -17.12 -2.12 -18.10
CA LYS A 128 -16.61 -1.48 -19.32
C LYS A 128 -16.00 -0.13 -18.95
N ASP A 129 -14.87 0.19 -19.55
CA ASP A 129 -14.27 1.52 -19.42
C ASP A 129 -15.26 2.57 -19.95
N GLU A 130 -15.58 3.56 -19.12
CA GLU A 130 -16.44 4.69 -19.48
C GLU A 130 -15.64 5.84 -20.14
N LEU A 131 -14.40 5.55 -20.57
CA LEU A 131 -13.45 6.51 -21.15
C LEU A 131 -13.86 6.99 -22.55
#